data_AF-A0A7C4RPW5-F1
#
_entry.id   AF-A0A7C4RPW5-F1
#
_cell.length_a   1.000
_cell.length_b   1.000
_cell.length_c   1.000
_cell.angle_alpha   90.00
_cell.angle_beta   90.00
_cell.angle_gamma   90.00
#
_symmetry.space_group_name_H-M   'P 1'
#
loop_
_entity.id
_entity.type
_entity.pdbx_description
1 polymer ?
#
loop_
_entity_poly.entity_id
_entity_poly.type
_entity_poly.pdbx_seq_one_letter_code
_entity_poly.pdbx_strand_id
1 'polypeptide(L)' 'MRLDKFLKKSGIIKRRTLAQEMIERGLVLLNDKEAKPSSSVKIGDKIKVFFPFKVLIFEVKALEEGDLVKIEGIEQL' A
#
# COMPACT_ATOMS: atom_id res chain seq x y z
N MET A 1 8.93 -8.21 -0.31
CA MET A 1 7.78 -8.66 0.52
C MET A 1 6.51 -8.67 -0.35
N ARG A 2 5.46 -9.45 -0.07
CA ARG A 2 4.19 -9.36 -0.84
C ARG A 2 3.42 -8.08 -0.51
N LEU A 3 2.69 -7.50 -1.46
CA LEU A 3 1.91 -6.28 -1.29
C LEU A 3 0.87 -6.39 -0.18
N ASP A 4 0.09 -7.47 -0.16
CA ASP A 4 -0.91 -7.72 0.89
C ASP A 4 -0.28 -7.82 2.30
N LYS A 5 0.87 -8.49 2.39
CA LYS A 5 1.64 -8.61 3.63
C LYS A 5 2.21 -7.25 4.04
N PHE A 6 2.72 -6.47 3.09
CA PHE A 6 3.29 -5.14 3.33
C PHE A 6 2.24 -4.18 3.91
N LEU A 7 1.06 -4.10 3.30
CA LEU A 7 -0.02 -3.23 3.79
C LEU A 7 -0.47 -3.58 5.21
N LYS A 8 -0.43 -4.86 5.58
CA LYS A 8 -0.70 -5.32 6.96
C LYS A 8 0.43 -4.96 7.92
N LYS A 9 1.68 -5.19 7.51
CA LYS A 9 2.85 -5.05 8.40
C LYS A 9 3.17 -3.57 8.67
N SER A 10 2.98 -2.70 7.67
CA SER A 10 3.07 -1.23 7.78
C SER A 10 1.93 -0.56 8.55
N GLY A 11 0.87 -1.28 8.90
CA GLY A 11 -0.26 -0.73 9.65
C GLY A 11 -1.24 0.12 8.83
N ILE A 12 -1.00 0.30 7.52
CA ILE A 12 -1.90 1.04 6.62
C ILE A 12 -3.27 0.36 6.55
N ILE A 13 -3.28 -0.97 6.46
CA ILE A 13 -4.51 -1.78 6.50
C ILE A 13 -4.38 -2.81 7.63
N LYS A 14 -5.19 -2.67 8.68
CA LYS A 14 -5.12 -3.55 9.85
C LYS A 14 -5.40 -5.03 9.55
N ARG A 15 -6.21 -5.33 8.52
CA ARG A 15 -6.65 -6.69 8.16
C ARG A 15 -6.10 -7.10 6.80
N ARG A 16 -5.44 -8.26 6.74
CA ARG A 16 -4.83 -8.78 5.50
C ARG A 16 -5.87 -9.14 4.43
N THR A 17 -7.03 -9.68 4.83
CA THR A 17 -8.13 -9.99 3.91
C THR A 17 -8.67 -8.73 3.23
N LEU A 18 -8.87 -7.65 3.99
CA LEU A 18 -9.28 -6.36 3.44
C LEU A 18 -8.24 -5.78 2.48
N ALA A 19 -6.95 -5.95 2.77
CA ALA A 19 -5.89 -5.52 1.86
C ALA A 19 -5.96 -6.26 0.52
N GLN A 20 -6.23 -7.58 0.54
CA GLN A 20 -6.40 -8.37 -0.68
C GLN A 20 -7.60 -7.88 -1.49
N GLU A 21 -8.76 -7.70 -0.86
CA GLU A 21 -9.97 -7.20 -1.53
C GLU A 21 -9.75 -5.81 -2.14
N MET A 22 -9.09 -4.89 -1.44
CA MET A 22 -8.81 -3.56 -1.96
C MET A 22 -7.89 -3.59 -3.19
N ILE A 23 -6.88 -4.46 -3.18
CA ILE A 23 -5.98 -4.66 -4.33
C ILE A 23 -6.77 -5.25 -5.51
N GLU A 24 -7.62 -6.25 -5.27
CA GLU A 24 -8.44 -6.90 -6.31
C GLU A 24 -9.49 -5.96 -6.91
N ARG A 25 -9.96 -4.97 -6.15
CA ARG A 25 -10.90 -3.94 -6.61
C ARG A 25 -10.21 -2.76 -7.30
N GLY A 26 -8.89 -2.78 -7.48
CA GLY A 26 -8.15 -1.68 -8.11
C GLY A 26 -7.98 -0.44 -7.21
N LEU A 27 -8.26 -0.56 -5.90
CA LEU A 27 -8.11 0.54 -4.92
C LEU A 27 -6.68 0.68 -4.41
N VAL A 28 -5.75 -0.17 -4.86
CA VAL A 28 -4.33 -0.08 -4.53
C VAL A 28 -3.52 -0.16 -5.82
N LEU A 29 -2.69 0.86 -6.05
CA LEU A 29 -1.76 0.91 -7.17
C LEU A 29 -0.32 0.81 -6.65
N LEU A 30 0.49 0.04 -7.36
CA LEU A 30 1.93 -0.08 -7.17
C LEU A 30 2.61 0.56 -8.38
N ASN A 31 3.39 1.62 -8.16
CA ASN A 31 4.02 2.43 -9.20
C ASN A 31 3.01 2.89 -10.28
N ASP A 32 1.86 3.41 -9.82
CA ASP A 32 0.72 3.86 -10.65
C ASP A 32 0.11 2.78 -11.56
N LYS A 33 0.32 1.50 -11.23
CA LYS A 33 -0.27 0.34 -11.93
C LYS A 33 -1.04 -0.55 -10.98
N GLU A 34 -2.11 -1.17 -11.48
CA GLU A 34 -2.82 -2.21 -10.74
C GLU A 34 -1.90 -3.40 -10.49
N ALA A 35 -1.95 -3.93 -9.27
CA ALA A 35 -1.11 -5.01 -8.81
C ALA A 35 -1.96 -6.18 -8.33
N LYS A 36 -1.37 -7.37 -8.28
CA LYS A 36 -1.99 -8.52 -7.61
C LYS A 36 -1.64 -8.48 -6.13
N PRO A 37 -2.45 -9.09 -5.24
CA PRO A 37 -2.09 -9.20 -3.82
C PRO A 37 -0.76 -9.94 -3.60
N SER A 38 -0.38 -10.81 -4.55
CA SER A 38 0.89 -11.52 -4.58
C SER A 38 2.07 -10.74 -5.14
N SER A 39 1.86 -9.52 -5.65
CA SER A 39 2.93 -8.70 -6.21
C SER A 39 4.02 -8.42 -5.17
N SER A 40 5.27 -8.49 -5.63
CA SER A 40 6.43 -8.20 -4.81
C SER A 40 6.67 -6.70 -4.71
N VAL A 41 6.78 -6.21 -3.48
CA VAL A 41 7.15 -4.84 -3.11
C VAL A 41 8.65 -4.77 -2.82
N LYS A 42 9.27 -3.73 -3.36
CA LYS A 42 10.68 -3.36 -3.23
C LYS A 42 10.82 -1.97 -2.60
N ILE A 43 12.02 -1.69 -2.09
CA ILE A 43 12.38 -0.35 -1.61
C ILE A 43 12.39 0.62 -2.80
N GLY A 44 11.85 1.81 -2.61
CA GLY A 44 11.63 2.83 -3.64
C GLY A 44 10.31 2.69 -4.40
N ASP A 45 9.53 1.63 -4.18
CA ASP A 45 8.20 1.51 -4.80
C ASP A 45 7.24 2.56 -4.23
N LYS A 46 6.44 3.16 -5.10
CA LYS A 46 5.33 4.04 -4.72
C LYS A 46 4.04 3.24 -4.64
N ILE A 47 3.31 3.39 -3.56
CA ILE A 47 2.02 2.74 -3.38
C ILE A 47 0.97 3.83 -3.15
N LYS A 48 -0.12 3.74 -3.90
CA LYS A 48 -1.28 4.62 -3.80
C LYS A 48 -2.47 3.80 -3.35
N VAL A 49 -3.12 4.23 -2.28
CA VAL A 49 -4.28 3.55 -1.68
C VAL A 49 -5.45 4.50 -1.67
N PHE A 50 -6.53 4.10 -2.33
CA PHE A 50 -7.79 4.84 -2.36
C PHE A 50 -8.66 4.41 -1.19
N PHE A 51 -8.80 5.28 -0.20
CA PHE A 51 -9.83 5.16 0.82
C PHE A 51 -11.08 5.93 0.41
N PRO A 52 -12.26 5.59 0.95
CA PRO A 52 -13.52 6.26 0.60
C PRO A 52 -13.49 7.79 0.74
N PHE A 53 -12.69 8.32 1.67
CA PHE A 53 -12.66 9.75 2.02
C PHE A 53 -11.29 10.41 1.81
N LYS A 54 -10.28 9.66 1.33
CA LYS A 54 -8.93 10.19 1.11
C LYS A 54 -8.10 9.26 0.22
N VAL A 55 -7.12 9.81 -0.47
CA VAL A 55 -6.09 9.03 -1.14
C VAL A 55 -4.80 9.12 -0.32
N LEU A 56 -4.19 7.97 -0.03
CA LEU A 56 -2.87 7.93 0.61
C LEU A 56 -1.83 7.50 -0.42
N ILE A 57 -0.79 8.31 -0.56
CA ILE A 57 0.36 8.00 -1.41
C ILE A 57 1.58 7.90 -0.50
N PHE A 58 2.38 6.85 -0.70
CA PHE A 58 3.58 6.63 0.09
C PHE A 58 4.65 5.89 -0.68
N GLU A 59 5.90 6.07 -0.24
CA GLU A 59 7.06 5.39 -0.80
C GLU A 59 7.64 4.40 0.22
N VAL A 60 8.00 3.21 -0.27
CA VAL A 60 8.57 2.14 0.54
C VAL A 60 10.04 2.45 0.82
N LYS A 61 10.40 2.79 2.05
CA LYS A 61 11.80 3.09 2.42
C LYS A 61 12.55 1.91 3.03
N ALA A 62 11.83 1.02 3.70
CA ALA A 62 12.39 -0.16 4.35
C ALA A 62 11.40 -1.32 4.26
N LEU A 63 11.92 -2.55 4.34
CA LEU A 63 11.13 -3.80 4.34
C LEU A 63 11.33 -4.60 5.65
N GLU A 64 11.91 -3.95 6.66
CA GLU A 64 12.29 -4.54 7.95
C GLU A 64 11.18 -4.38 9.00
N GLU A 65 11.33 -4.97 10.18
CA GLU A 65 10.27 -5.04 11.19
C GLU A 65 9.86 -3.65 11.72
N GLY A 66 8.66 -3.20 11.34
CA GLY A 66 8.12 -1.88 11.69
C GLY A 66 8.14 -0.91 10.51
N ASP A 67 7.64 -1.34 9.34
CA ASP A 67 7.79 -0.66 8.06
C ASP A 67 7.56 0.85 8.17
N LEU A 68 8.67 1.60 8.21
CA LEU A 68 8.71 3.07 8.19
C LEU A 68 8.26 3.53 6.81
N VAL A 69 6.99 3.89 6.71
CA VAL A 69 6.38 4.45 5.51
C VAL A 69 6.49 5.97 5.60
N LYS A 70 7.21 6.61 4.68
CA LYS A 70 7.13 8.07 4.55
C LYS A 70 5.84 8.38 3.80
N ILE A 71 4.86 8.90 4.52
CA ILE A 71 3.59 9.35 3.96
C ILE A 71 3.83 10.76 3.41
N GLU A 72 3.96 10.86 2.10
CA GLU A 72 4.02 12.15 1.39
C GLU A 72 2.75 12.28 0.55
N GLY A 73 1.77 12.97 1.12
CA GLY A 73 0.54 13.32 0.41
C GLY A 73 -0.72 12.94 1.19
N ILE A 74 -1.31 13.94 1.82
CA ILE A 74 -2.75 13.97 2.06
C ILE A 74 -3.29 14.88 0.94
N GLU A 75 -3.79 14.31 -0.15
CA GLU A 75 -4.67 15.06 -1.04
C GLU A 75 -6.10 14.79 -0.57
N GLN A 76 -6.68 15.80 0.09
CA GLN A 76 -8.11 15.91 0.30
C GLN A 76 -8.72 16.47 -0.99
N LEU A 77 -9.70 15.75 -1.54
CA LEU A 77 -10.72 16.33 -2.44
C LEU A 77 -11.77 17.04 -1.59
#